data_AF-K1UMN5-F1
#
_entry.id   AF-K1UMN5-F1
#
_cell.length_a   1.000
_cell.length_b   1.000
_cell.length_c   1.000
_cell.angle_alpha   90.00
_cell.angle_beta   90.00
_cell.angle_gamma   90.00
#
_symmetry.space_group_name_H-M   'P 1'
#
loop_
_entity.id
_entity.type
_entity.pdbx_description
1 polymer ?
#
loop_
_entity_poly.entity_id
_entity_poly.type
_entity_poly.pdbx_seq_one_letter_code
_entity_poly.pdbx_strand_id
1 'polypeptide(L)'
;HIPYGALYYDEVKHRETISISESLRNTTIQCARQMHEVFKSGILPKANKQHHCKNCSLVNLCMPEMSDCTLVSTYLNKNLYEDIT
;
A
#
# COMPACT_ATOMS: atom_id res chain seq x y z
N HIS A 1 20.28 -23.64 6.41
CA HIS A 1 19.82 -22.55 7.28
C HIS A 1 20.85 -21.43 7.23
N ILE A 2 20.48 -20.20 6.85
CA ILE A 2 21.40 -19.06 6.77
C ILE A 2 21.07 -18.12 7.94
N PRO A 3 21.95 -17.99 8.95
CA PRO A 3 21.61 -17.26 10.18
C PRO A 3 21.80 -15.74 10.09
N TYR A 4 22.63 -15.24 9.16
CA TYR A 4 22.91 -13.81 9.01
C TYR A 4 23.01 -13.41 7.54
N GLY A 5 22.67 -12.15 7.24
CA GLY A 5 22.93 -11.47 5.99
C GLY A 5 23.57 -10.11 6.24
N ALA A 6 24.03 -9.43 5.20
CA ALA A 6 24.56 -8.07 5.32
C ALA A 6 23.97 -7.16 4.24
N LEU A 7 23.51 -5.98 4.63
CA LEU A 7 23.09 -4.92 3.72
C LEU A 7 24.21 -3.89 3.62
N TYR A 8 24.66 -3.62 2.40
CA TYR A 8 25.64 -2.57 2.14
C TYR A 8 24.91 -1.31 1.69
N TYR A 9 25.09 -0.21 2.44
CA TYR A 9 24.61 1.10 2.05
C TYR A 9 25.76 1.86 1.40
N ASP A 10 25.56 2.23 0.14
CA ASP A 10 26.61 2.89 -0.64
C ASP A 10 26.94 4.29 -0.12
N GLU A 11 25.94 5.03 0.37
CA GLU A 11 26.11 6.40 0.86
C GLU A 11 27.06 6.48 2.06
N VAL A 12 26.88 5.59 3.04
CA VAL A 12 27.73 5.52 4.24
C VAL A 12 28.88 4.52 4.10
N LYS A 13 29.01 3.88 2.93
CA LYS A 13 29.99 2.82 2.60
C LYS A 13 30.11 1.75 3.70
N HIS A 14 28.99 1.40 4.35
CA HIS A 14 28.95 0.53 5.52
C HIS A 14 28.08 -0.71 5.30
N ARG A 15 28.49 -1.84 5.89
CA ARG A 15 27.72 -3.09 5.91
C ARG A 15 27.03 -3.26 7.26
N GLU A 16 25.71 -3.23 7.25
CA GLU A 16 24.90 -3.61 8.40
C GLU A 16 24.66 -5.11 8.38
N THR A 17 25.07 -5.81 9.45
CA THR A 17 24.82 -7.26 9.58
C THR A 17 23.47 -7.49 10.25
N ILE A 18 22.60 -8.27 9.61
CA ILE A 18 21.25 -8.54 10.07
C ILE A 18 21.11 -10.04 10.38
N SER A 19 20.57 -10.36 11.55
CA SER A 19 20.20 -11.73 11.91
C SER A 19 18.90 -12.14 11.21
N ILE A 20 18.93 -13.27 10.51
CA ILE A 20 17.77 -13.80 9.80
C ILE A 20 17.01 -14.71 10.76
N SER A 21 16.21 -14.08 11.63
CA SER A 21 15.41 -14.77 12.63
C SER A 21 14.24 -15.54 12.02
N GLU A 22 13.71 -16.49 12.78
CA GLU A 22 12.51 -17.23 12.40
C GLU A 22 11.28 -16.31 12.25
N SER A 23 11.18 -15.26 13.06
CA SER A 23 10.12 -14.26 12.94
C SER A 23 10.17 -13.52 11.59
N LEU A 24 11.36 -13.07 11.17
CA LEU A 24 11.53 -12.42 9.87
C LEU A 24 11.21 -13.35 8.71
N ARG A 25 11.59 -14.64 8.81
CA ARG A 25 11.25 -15.67 7.83
C ARG A 25 9.74 -15.84 7.71
N ASN A 26 9.06 -16.00 8.84
CA ASN A 26 7.62 -16.18 8.88
C ASN A 26 6.87 -14.97 8.32
N THR A 27 7.26 -13.75 8.71
CA THR A 27 6.68 -12.52 8.15
C THR A 27 6.86 -12.47 6.62
N THR A 28 8.06 -12.76 6.12
CA THR A 28 8.33 -12.75 4.67
C THR A 28 7.45 -13.76 3.93
N ILE A 29 7.34 -14.99 4.46
CA ILE A 29 6.49 -16.04 3.89
C ILE A 29 5.01 -15.63 3.91
N GLN A 30 4.54 -15.04 5.00
CA GLN A 30 3.15 -14.58 5.14
C GLN A 30 2.84 -13.47 4.13
N CYS A 31 3.69 -12.45 4.02
CA CYS A 31 3.51 -11.36 3.06
C CYS A 31 3.49 -11.87 1.61
N ALA A 32 4.39 -12.79 1.26
CA ALA A 32 4.42 -13.39 -0.07
C ALA A 32 3.14 -14.17 -0.38
N ARG A 33 2.61 -14.94 0.59
CA ARG A 33 1.34 -15.67 0.42
C ARG A 33 0.16 -14.72 0.22
N GLN A 34 0.05 -13.69 1.07
CA GLN A 34 -1.03 -12.70 0.99
C GLN A 34 -1.02 -11.97 -0.36
N MET A 35 0.16 -11.59 -0.87
CA MET A 35 0.27 -10.96 -2.19
C MET A 35 -0.24 -11.88 -3.29
N HIS A 36 0.15 -13.16 -3.30
CA HIS A 36 -0.33 -14.13 -4.29
C HIS A 36 -1.84 -14.37 -4.21
N GLU A 37 -2.43 -14.35 -3.01
CA GLU A 37 -3.87 -14.47 -2.81
C GLU A 37 -4.63 -13.27 -3.39
N VAL A 38 -4.16 -12.04 -3.13
CA VAL A 38 -4.71 -10.82 -3.73
C VAL A 38 -4.63 -10.90 -5.26
N PHE A 39 -3.48 -11.29 -5.80
CA PHE A 39 -3.30 -11.44 -7.24
C PHE A 39 -4.24 -12.49 -7.84
N LYS A 40 -4.39 -13.65 -7.21
CA LYS A 40 -5.26 -14.74 -7.68
C LYS A 40 -6.75 -14.38 -7.62
N SER A 41 -7.17 -13.69 -6.56
CA SER A 41 -8.57 -13.27 -6.42
C SER A 41 -8.96 -12.14 -7.38
N GLY A 42 -7.98 -11.34 -7.81
CA GLY A 42 -8.21 -10.14 -8.62
C GLY A 42 -8.91 -9.00 -7.85
N ILE A 43 -9.17 -9.20 -6.55
CA ILE A 43 -9.82 -8.21 -5.69
C ILE A 43 -8.73 -7.41 -5.00
N LEU A 44 -8.56 -6.16 -5.43
CA LEU A 44 -7.63 -5.25 -4.77
C LEU A 44 -8.17 -4.83 -3.40
N PRO A 45 -7.33 -4.81 -2.36
CA PRO A 45 -7.72 -4.25 -1.08
C PRO A 45 -8.06 -2.76 -1.25
N LYS A 46 -8.95 -2.25 -0.39
CA LYS A 46 -9.30 -0.82 -0.39
C LYS A 46 -8.05 0.02 -0.14
N ALA A 47 -7.90 1.08 -0.94
CA ALA A 47 -6.84 2.06 -0.72
C ALA A 47 -6.97 2.65 0.68
N ASN A 48 -5.85 2.70 1.41
CA ASN A 48 -5.75 3.37 2.69
C ASN A 48 -4.80 4.56 2.53
N LYS A 49 -5.37 5.78 2.48
CA LYS A 49 -4.59 7.01 2.29
C LYS A 49 -3.70 7.25 3.51
N GLN A 50 -2.40 7.15 3.32
CA GLN A 50 -1.38 7.43 4.34
C GLN A 50 -0.29 8.37 3.81
N HIS A 51 0.59 8.84 4.69
CA HIS A 51 1.68 9.77 4.32
C HIS A 51 2.56 9.22 3.18
N HIS A 52 2.80 7.91 3.15
CA HIS A 52 3.63 7.27 2.13
C HIS A 52 2.99 7.27 0.73
N CYS A 53 1.66 7.46 0.61
CA CYS A 53 0.98 7.49 -0.69
C CYS A 53 1.49 8.63 -1.59
N LYS A 54 1.91 9.77 -1.00
CA LYS A 54 2.45 10.91 -1.75
C LYS A 54 3.71 10.58 -2.55
N ASN A 55 4.49 9.61 -2.08
CA ASN A 55 5.73 9.16 -2.71
C ASN A 55 5.57 7.80 -3.41
N CYS A 56 4.35 7.26 -3.48
CA CYS A 56 4.08 5.97 -4.10
C CYS A 56 4.12 6.09 -5.62
N SER A 57 4.92 5.25 -6.28
CA SER A 57 5.00 5.18 -7.75
C SER A 57 3.66 4.86 -8.42
N LEU A 58 2.74 4.23 -7.70
CA LEU A 58 1.41 3.84 -8.18
C LEU A 58 0.30 4.84 -7.80
N VAL A 59 0.61 6.00 -7.21
CA VAL A 59 -0.39 6.92 -6.66
C VAL A 59 -1.43 7.36 -7.70
N ASN A 60 -1.01 7.59 -8.95
CA ASN A 60 -1.92 8.01 -10.03
C ASN A 60 -2.81 6.87 -10.55
N LEU A 61 -2.41 5.61 -10.36
CA LEU A 61 -3.20 4.44 -10.75
C LEU A 61 -4.16 4.03 -9.61
N CYS A 62 -3.67 4.08 -8.37
CA CYS A 62 -4.44 3.76 -7.18
C CYS A 62 -5.47 4.86 -6.85
N MET A 63 -5.13 6.12 -7.11
CA MET A 63 -5.93 7.32 -6.81
C MET A 63 -6.53 7.29 -5.38
N PRO A 64 -5.69 7.18 -4.33
CA PRO A 64 -6.18 6.99 -2.97
C PRO A 64 -6.98 8.18 -2.43
N GLU A 65 -6.98 9.34 -3.10
CA GLU A 65 -7.78 10.50 -2.71
C GLU A 65 -9.26 10.35 -3.08
N MET A 66 -9.58 9.48 -4.04
CA MET A 66 -10.95 9.24 -4.49
C MET A 66 -11.77 8.41 -3.49
N SER A 67 -11.13 7.81 -2.48
CA SER A 67 -11.83 7.03 -1.44
C SER A 67 -12.67 7.88 -0.51
N ASP A 68 -12.35 9.17 -0.38
CA ASP A 68 -12.99 10.10 0.55
C ASP A 68 -14.03 11.01 -0.13
N CYS A 69 -14.35 10.74 -1.40
CA CYS A 69 -15.34 11.52 -2.14
C CYS A 69 -16.76 11.25 -1.63
N THR A 70 -17.57 12.30 -1.58
CA THR A 70 -19.01 12.17 -1.31
C THR A 70 -19.68 11.33 -2.39
N LEU A 71 -20.76 10.65 -2.02
CA LEU A 71 -21.55 9.90 -2.99
C LEU A 71 -22.04 10.84 -4.10
N VAL A 72 -22.00 10.34 -5.34
CA VAL A 72 -22.46 11.08 -6.51
C VAL A 72 -23.89 11.59 -6.32
N SER A 73 -24.76 10.80 -5.70
CA SER A 73 -26.15 11.19 -5.37
C SER A 73 -26.21 12.43 -4.46
N THR A 74 -25.39 12.50 -3.42
CA THR A 74 -25.31 13.65 -2.51
C THR A 74 -24.81 14.89 -3.25
N TYR A 75 -23.80 14.75 -4.11
CA TYR A 75 -23.28 15.86 -4.92
C TYR A 75 -24.34 16.39 -5.89
N LEU A 76 -25.03 15.50 -6.62
CA LEU A 76 -26.06 15.87 -7.59
C LEU A 76 -27.25 16.57 -6.94
N ASN A 77 -27.73 16.05 -5.80
CA ASN A 77 -28.82 16.71 -5.07
C ASN A 77 -28.43 18.13 -4.67
N LYS A 78 -27.25 18.31 -4.08
CA LYS A 78 -26.78 19.61 -3.59
C LYS A 78 -26.48 20.63 -4.70
N ASN A 79 -25.94 20.21 -5.83
CA ASN A 79 -25.39 21.14 -6.83
C ASN A 79 -26.20 21.22 -8.13
N LEU A 80 -27.16 20.32 -8.35
CA LEU A 80 -27.95 20.25 -9.59
C LEU A 80 -29.46 20.26 -9.36
N TYR A 81 -29.93 19.68 -8.26
CA TYR A 81 -31.38 19.54 -8.01
C TYR A 81 -31.93 20.48 -6.94
N GLU A 82 -31.10 21.00 -6.01
CA GLU A 82 -31.51 21.96 -4.98
C GLU A 82 -31.94 23.34 -5.52
N ASP A 83 -31.68 23.66 -6.81
CA ASP A 83 -32.14 24.89 -7.49
C ASP A 83 -33.45 24.72 -8.29
N ILE A 84 -34.13 23.57 -8.23
CA ILE A 84 -35.36 23.29 -9.03
C ILE A 84 -36.66 23.38 -8.19
N THR A 85 -36.59 23.80 -6.93
CA THR A 85 -37.75 24.09 -6.07
C THR A 85 -37.60 25.42 -5.38
#